data_AF-A0A536TME4-F1
#
_entry.id   AF-A0A536TME4-F1
#
_cell.length_a   1.000
_cell.length_b   1.000
_cell.length_c   1.000
_cell.angle_alpha   90.00
_cell.angle_beta   90.00
_cell.angle_gamma   90.00
#
_symmetry.space_group_name_H-M   'P 1'
#
loop_
_entity.id
_entity.type
_entity.pdbx_description
1 polymer ?
#
loop_
_entity_poly.entity_id
_entity_poly.type
_entity_poly.pdbx_seq_one_letter_code
_entity_poly.pdbx_strand_id
1 'polypeptide(L)'
;MASPIAPAAVALSVKTGDPAYELTLENVRERKYPMYADVFFYIDRDPKKAVDPKVKEFLRYILSSEGQTQVMRDGKYLPLTAETVRAQLKLLE
;
A
#
# COMPACT_ATOMS: atom_id res chain seq x y z
N MET A 1 5.08 28.63 32.11
CA MET A 1 4.13 27.60 31.65
C MET A 1 4.73 26.96 30.41
N ALA A 2 5.08 25.67 30.46
CA ALA A 2 5.62 24.97 29.29
C ALA A 2 4.48 24.67 28.32
N SER A 3 4.63 25.02 27.04
CA SER A 3 3.68 24.64 25.98
C SER A 3 3.50 23.11 25.96
N PRO A 4 2.28 22.60 25.74
CA PRO A 4 2.06 21.18 25.58
C PRO A 4 2.82 20.74 24.33
N ILE A 5 3.82 19.90 24.48
CA ILE A 5 4.53 19.29 23.36
C ILE A 5 3.51 18.36 22.70
N ALA A 6 2.90 18.81 21.61
CA ALA A 6 2.19 17.91 20.71
C ALA A 6 3.20 16.84 20.25
N PRO A 7 2.84 15.54 20.24
CA PRO A 7 3.77 14.51 19.80
C PRO A 7 4.16 14.77 18.34
N ALA A 8 5.42 15.12 18.11
CA ALA A 8 5.99 15.25 16.77
C ALA A 8 6.40 13.86 16.27
N ALA A 9 6.11 13.58 15.00
CA ALA A 9 6.61 12.37 14.36
C ALA A 9 8.14 12.44 14.28
N VAL A 10 8.81 11.34 14.63
CA VAL A 10 10.27 11.23 14.57
C VAL A 10 10.67 10.62 13.23
N ALA A 11 11.76 11.10 12.63
CA ALA A 11 12.31 10.47 11.44
C ALA A 11 12.82 9.06 11.78
N LEU A 12 12.47 8.07 10.95
CA LEU A 12 12.78 6.66 11.20
C LEU A 12 13.67 6.09 10.10
N SER A 13 14.59 5.21 10.49
CA SER A 13 15.37 4.35 9.59
C SER A 13 15.01 2.88 9.84
N VAL A 14 15.21 2.02 8.84
CA VAL A 14 14.96 0.57 8.99
C VAL A 14 16.03 -0.07 9.87
N LYS A 15 17.30 0.35 9.73
CA LYS A 15 18.44 -0.16 10.50
C LYS A 15 19.27 0.99 11.06
N THR A 16 20.04 0.69 12.09
CA THR A 16 21.03 1.61 12.66
C THR A 16 22.09 1.92 11.61
N GLY A 17 22.36 3.22 11.38
CA GLY A 17 23.34 3.69 10.40
C GLY A 17 22.76 4.02 9.02
N ASP A 18 21.53 3.62 8.73
CA ASP A 18 20.82 4.02 7.50
C ASP A 18 20.28 5.46 7.60
N PRO A 19 20.01 6.14 6.47
CA PRO A 19 19.30 7.41 6.47
C PRO A 19 17.93 7.30 7.16
N ALA A 20 17.63 8.25 8.04
CA ALA A 20 16.31 8.39 8.62
C ALA A 20 15.43 9.28 7.72
N TYR A 21 14.17 8.88 7.54
CA TYR A 21 13.20 9.62 6.73
C TYR A 21 12.08 10.17 7.61
N GLU A 22 11.68 11.41 7.36
CA GLU A 22 10.55 12.04 8.04
C GLU A 22 9.21 11.43 7.61
N LEU A 23 8.19 11.52 8.47
CA LEU A 23 6.82 11.14 8.12
C LEU A 23 6.20 12.18 7.19
N THR A 24 6.50 12.06 5.90
CA THR A 24 5.86 12.85 4.83
C THR A 24 5.09 11.93 3.89
N LEU A 25 4.06 12.46 3.23
CA LEU A 25 3.29 11.68 2.24
C LEU A 25 4.20 11.14 1.13
N GLU A 26 5.19 11.91 0.70
CA GLU A 26 6.18 11.50 -0.29
C GLU A 26 7.02 10.32 0.21
N ASN A 27 7.60 10.40 1.41
CA ASN A 27 8.41 9.32 1.98
C ASN A 27 7.58 8.04 2.21
N VAL A 28 6.30 8.15 2.56
CA VAL A 28 5.41 6.99 2.69
C VAL A 28 5.10 6.39 1.32
N ARG A 29 4.79 7.21 0.30
CA ARG A 29 4.51 6.75 -1.07
C ARG A 29 5.70 6.06 -1.72
N GLU A 30 6.91 6.54 -1.43
CA GLU A 30 8.16 5.94 -1.92
C GLU A 30 8.64 4.77 -1.06
N ARG A 31 7.88 4.37 -0.02
CA ARG A 31 8.26 3.33 0.96
C ARG A 31 9.61 3.59 1.65
N LYS A 32 10.02 4.86 1.77
CA LYS A 32 11.20 5.31 2.52
C LYS A 32 10.94 5.42 4.01
N TYR A 33 9.77 5.95 4.39
CA TYR A 33 9.36 5.97 5.79
C TYR A 33 8.97 4.55 6.22
N PRO A 34 9.69 3.92 7.17
CA PRO A 34 9.62 2.48 7.40
C PRO A 34 8.35 2.02 8.15
N MET A 35 7.60 2.94 8.75
CA MET A 35 6.42 2.61 9.55
C MET A 35 5.14 2.85 8.74
N TYR A 36 4.86 1.93 7.82
CA TYR A 36 3.62 1.86 7.04
C TYR A 36 2.92 0.51 7.28
N ALA A 37 1.65 0.42 6.91
CA ALA A 37 0.89 -0.83 6.95
C ALA A 37 0.38 -1.17 5.54
N ASP A 38 0.69 -2.37 5.08
CA ASP A 38 0.03 -2.96 3.92
C ASP A 38 -1.30 -3.60 4.36
N VAL A 39 -2.35 -3.39 3.57
CA VAL A 39 -3.66 -4.01 3.78
C VAL A 39 -3.88 -5.05 2.69
N PHE A 40 -4.21 -6.27 3.10
CA PHE A 40 -4.29 -7.41 2.19
C PHE A 40 -5.74 -7.81 1.92
N PHE A 41 -6.02 -8.13 0.66
CA PHE A 41 -7.21 -8.87 0.26
C PHE A 41 -6.85 -10.35 0.10
N TYR A 42 -7.71 -11.22 0.60
CA TYR A 42 -7.56 -12.66 0.47
C TYR A 42 -8.73 -13.22 -0.34
N ILE A 43 -8.45 -14.23 -1.15
CA ILE A 43 -9.46 -15.06 -1.80
C ILE A 43 -9.29 -16.48 -1.28
N ASP A 44 -10.40 -17.15 -1.03
CA ASP A 44 -10.40 -18.59 -0.80
C ASP A 44 -10.21 -19.28 -2.15
N ARG A 45 -9.09 -20.00 -2.31
CA ARG A 45 -8.73 -20.65 -3.57
C ARG A 45 -7.91 -21.91 -3.33
N ASP A 46 -8.28 -22.99 -4.03
CA ASP A 46 -7.38 -24.12 -4.24
C ASP A 46 -6.22 -23.69 -5.15
N PRO A 47 -4.94 -23.74 -4.71
CA PRO A 47 -3.80 -23.30 -5.51
C PRO A 47 -3.68 -24.00 -6.86
N LYS A 48 -4.21 -25.23 -6.99
CA LYS A 48 -4.19 -26.04 -8.22
C LYS A 48 -5.29 -25.67 -9.21
N LYS A 49 -6.26 -24.84 -8.80
CA LYS A 49 -7.36 -24.38 -9.65
C LYS A 49 -7.16 -22.93 -10.05
N ALA A 50 -7.70 -22.56 -11.21
CA ALA A 50 -7.77 -21.17 -11.63
C ALA A 50 -8.62 -20.35 -10.65
N VAL A 51 -8.36 -19.04 -10.59
CA VAL A 51 -9.23 -18.08 -9.88
C VAL A 51 -10.61 -18.10 -10.53
N ASP A 52 -11.68 -18.08 -9.72
CA ASP A 52 -13.05 -17.93 -10.23
C ASP A 52 -13.12 -16.72 -11.19
N PRO A 53 -13.69 -16.84 -12.39
CA PRO A 53 -13.66 -15.78 -13.38
C PRO A 53 -14.26 -14.45 -12.90
N LYS A 54 -15.31 -14.48 -12.07
CA LYS A 54 -15.94 -13.26 -11.55
C LYS A 54 -15.05 -12.60 -10.50
N VAL A 55 -14.43 -13.40 -9.64
CA VAL A 55 -13.45 -12.91 -8.65
C VAL A 55 -12.24 -12.31 -9.37
N LYS A 56 -11.73 -12.98 -10.42
CA LYS A 56 -10.61 -12.49 -11.22
C LYS A 56 -10.91 -11.13 -11.84
N GLU A 57 -12.07 -10.94 -12.45
CA GLU A 57 -12.45 -9.64 -13.04
C GLU A 57 -12.62 -8.54 -11.97
N PHE A 58 -13.16 -8.87 -10.80
CA PHE A 58 -13.24 -7.91 -9.70
C PHE A 58 -11.85 -7.50 -9.20
N LEU A 59 -10.92 -8.45 -9.06
CA LEU A 59 -9.53 -8.16 -8.70
C LEU A 59 -8.82 -7.33 -9.79
N ARG A 60 -9.05 -7.62 -11.07
CA ARG A 60 -8.55 -6.79 -12.19
C ARG A 60 -9.07 -5.36 -12.11
N TYR A 61 -10.35 -5.18 -11.78
CA TYR A 61 -10.92 -3.85 -11.56
C TYR A 61 -10.24 -3.12 -10.40
N ILE A 62 -10.08 -3.77 -9.24
CA ILE A 62 -9.38 -3.19 -8.08
C ILE A 62 -7.96 -2.75 -8.46
N LEU A 63 -7.23 -3.59 -9.19
CA LEU A 63 -5.85 -3.33 -9.62
C LEU A 63 -5.74 -2.35 -10.80
N SER A 64 -6.85 -2.02 -11.45
CA SER A 64 -6.87 -1.12 -12.60
C SER A 64 -6.62 0.34 -12.21
N SER A 65 -6.27 1.17 -13.19
CA SER A 65 -6.18 2.63 -13.02
C SER A 65 -7.47 3.22 -12.44
N GLU A 66 -8.63 2.71 -12.88
CA GLU A 66 -9.93 3.18 -12.39
C GLU A 66 -10.11 2.85 -10.91
N GLY A 67 -9.87 1.60 -10.51
CA GLY A 67 -9.96 1.16 -9.11
C GLY A 67 -9.01 1.94 -8.20
N GLN A 68 -7.76 2.11 -8.63
CA GLN A 68 -6.77 2.90 -7.87
C GLN A 68 -7.14 4.39 -7.79
N THR A 69 -7.83 4.94 -8.81
CA THR A 69 -8.36 6.31 -8.75
C THR A 69 -9.48 6.43 -7.71
N GLN A 70 -10.32 5.40 -7.54
CA GLN A 70 -11.32 5.39 -6.47
C GLN A 70 -10.69 5.35 -5.08
N VAL A 71 -9.63 4.56 -4.88
CA VAL A 71 -8.88 4.54 -3.61
C VAL A 71 -8.32 5.92 -3.27
N MET A 72 -7.73 6.59 -4.25
CA MET A 72 -7.20 7.94 -4.07
C MET A 72 -8.29 8.98 -3.76
N ARG A 73 -9.50 8.83 -4.35
CA ARG A 73 -10.66 9.68 -4.03
C ARG A 73 -11.19 9.47 -2.61
N ASP A 74 -11.24 8.23 -2.16
CA ASP A 74 -11.67 7.88 -0.79
C ASP A 74 -10.70 8.43 0.26
N GLY A 75 -9.40 8.51 -0.07
CA GLY A 75 -8.39 9.20 0.73
C GLY A 75 -8.01 8.49 2.04
N LYS A 76 -8.69 7.39 2.38
CA LYS A 76 -8.36 6.56 3.55
C LYS A 76 -7.06 5.76 3.37
N TYR A 77 -6.75 5.38 2.13
CA TYR A 77 -5.56 4.61 1.78
C TYR A 77 -4.81 5.28 0.65
N LEU A 78 -3.51 5.01 0.58
CA LEU A 78 -2.70 5.38 -0.57
C LEU A 78 -2.94 4.38 -1.71
N PRO A 79 -2.98 4.84 -2.98
CA PRO A 79 -3.03 3.93 -4.11
C PRO A 79 -1.75 3.09 -4.16
N LEU A 80 -1.90 1.87 -4.66
CA LEU A 80 -0.79 0.94 -4.86
C LEU A 80 0.22 1.51 -5.86
N THR A 81 1.49 1.16 -5.67
CA THR A 81 2.53 1.50 -6.64
C THR A 81 2.33 0.68 -7.92
N ALA A 82 2.83 1.18 -9.04
CA ALA A 82 2.77 0.46 -10.32
C ALA A 82 3.49 -0.89 -10.26
N GLU A 83 4.55 -0.99 -9.45
CA GLU A 83 5.26 -2.25 -9.20
C GLU A 83 4.36 -3.26 -8.49
N THR A 84 3.70 -2.86 -7.40
CA THR A 84 2.76 -3.72 -6.67
C THR A 84 1.62 -4.17 -7.59
N VAL A 85 1.01 -3.26 -8.35
CA VAL A 85 -0.08 -3.60 -9.29
C VAL A 85 0.36 -4.67 -10.30
N ARG A 86 1.53 -4.50 -10.93
CA ARG A 86 2.06 -5.49 -11.89
C ARG A 86 2.31 -6.85 -11.24
N ALA A 87 2.89 -6.86 -10.03
CA ALA A 87 3.13 -8.08 -9.30
C ALA A 87 1.82 -8.82 -8.98
N GLN A 88 0.78 -8.10 -8.54
CA GLN A 88 -0.51 -8.70 -8.21
C GLN A 88 -1.27 -9.18 -9.45
N LEU A 89 -1.23 -8.44 -10.56
CA LEU A 89 -1.87 -8.87 -11.82
C LEU A 89 -1.28 -10.19 -12.34
N LYS A 90 0.03 -10.41 -12.19
CA LYS A 90 0.69 -11.67 -12.56
C LYS A 90 0.19 -12.88 -11.77
N LEU A 91 -0.31 -12.68 -10.54
CA LEU A 91 -0.88 -13.77 -9.74
C LEU A 91 -2.27 -14.21 -10.23
N LEU A 92 -2.89 -13.41 -11.10
CA LEU A 92 -4.21 -13.70 -11.69
C LEU A 92 -4.11 -14.43 -13.04
N GLU A 93 -2.92 -14.46 -13.66
CA GLU A 93 -2.64 -15.18 -14.91
C GLU A 93 -2.47 -16.69 -14.64
#